data_AF-A0A1K2IMC2-F1
#
_entry.id   AF-A0A1K2IMC2-F1
#
_cell.length_a   1.000
_cell.length_b   1.000
_cell.length_c   1.000
_cell.angle_alpha   90.00
_cell.angle_beta   90.00
_cell.angle_gamma   90.00
#
_symmetry.space_group_name_H-M   'P 1'
#
loop_
_entity.id
_entity.type
_entity.pdbx_description
1 polymer ?
#
loop_
_entity_poly.entity_id
_entity_poly.type
_entity_poly.pdbx_seq_one_letter_code
_entity_poly.pdbx_strand_id
1 'polypeptide(L)'
;MDKIIILFLLLPASFFSQIKCKNQDLYFLENEANYEATVEKNYKKAIEQYNLILKQYNVDYLDYSIAKLYLKLENKKKALQFLEKALSNGYNINDFDKEIYSSLSQKDSLVLIKKSHELRGAFFGKIDYNLYQKVYYWYNPDQYFAKENIGGGRNAQHPIRKMIFKNNLTSLREYVEKENNGLLPQPSQLGLELMPVKVMLLHHTREDSIDTVNYNFFERKLREELCSGTSYGPTNYAQFVDNMQMVVDKGEKQIYGYHINWKTKQIYPLKYPEKVDSLRASIGLIDLKRYAKIKNVKLPENYISK
;
A
#
# COMPACT_ATOMS: atom_id res chain seq x y z
N MET A 1 12.12 -49.16 29.71
CA MET A 1 10.78 -48.54 29.62
C MET A 1 11.00 -47.05 29.52
N ASP A 2 11.14 -46.60 28.29
CA ASP A 2 11.52 -45.24 27.96
C ASP A 2 10.30 -44.32 28.08
N LYS A 3 10.41 -43.33 28.97
CA LYS A 3 9.41 -42.27 29.10
C LYS A 3 9.66 -41.25 27.99
N ILE A 4 8.90 -41.37 26.91
CA ILE A 4 8.78 -40.30 25.90
C ILE A 4 8.06 -39.13 26.58
N ILE A 5 8.82 -38.10 26.93
CA ILE A 5 8.28 -36.80 27.29
C ILE A 5 7.78 -36.17 25.99
N ILE A 6 6.47 -36.23 25.76
CA ILE A 6 5.81 -35.44 24.71
C ILE A 6 5.85 -34.00 25.21
N LEU A 7 6.89 -33.27 24.83
CA LEU A 7 6.94 -31.82 24.96
C LEU A 7 5.91 -31.24 23.98
N PHE A 8 4.68 -31.05 24.45
CA PHE A 8 3.73 -30.17 23.77
C PHE A 8 4.34 -28.78 23.78
N LEU A 9 5.07 -28.45 22.71
CA LEU A 9 5.32 -27.08 22.28
C LEU A 9 3.95 -26.47 22.01
N LEU A 10 3.33 -25.96 23.07
CA LEU A 10 2.21 -25.05 23.01
C LEU A 10 2.64 -23.92 22.07
N LEU A 11 2.04 -23.95 20.89
CA LEU A 11 2.07 -22.88 19.89
C LEU A 11 1.98 -21.55 20.63
N PRO A 12 2.88 -20.60 20.36
CA PRO A 12 2.94 -19.37 21.13
C PRO A 12 1.60 -18.64 20.99
N ALA A 13 0.83 -18.62 22.08
CA ALA A 13 -0.24 -17.67 22.33
C ALA A 13 0.37 -16.29 22.62
N SER A 14 1.21 -15.82 21.72
CA SER A 14 1.59 -14.42 21.58
C SER A 14 1.05 -13.97 20.23
N PHE A 15 0.65 -12.71 20.10
CA PHE A 15 0.78 -11.89 18.88
C PHE A 15 -0.28 -10.78 18.80
N PHE A 16 -1.00 -10.49 19.88
CA PHE A 16 -1.58 -9.16 20.07
C PHE A 16 -1.05 -8.52 21.36
N SER A 17 0.28 -8.46 21.50
CA SER A 17 0.83 -7.36 22.30
C SER A 17 0.36 -6.06 21.62
N GLN A 18 -0.41 -5.28 22.37
CA GLN A 18 -0.85 -3.94 21.98
C GLN A 18 0.38 -3.01 22.01
N ILE A 19 1.28 -3.17 21.04
CA ILE A 19 2.22 -2.12 20.71
C ILE A 19 1.35 -0.94 20.26
N LYS A 20 1.26 0.09 21.10
CA LYS A 20 0.56 1.32 20.75
C LYS A 20 1.36 1.97 19.63
N CYS A 21 0.91 1.80 18.39
CA CYS A 21 1.57 2.36 17.22
C CYS A 21 1.60 3.90 17.35
N LYS A 22 2.81 4.47 17.36
CA LYS A 22 3.01 5.92 17.56
C LYS A 22 2.32 6.77 16.50
N ASN A 23 2.20 6.25 15.28
CA ASN A 23 1.63 6.95 14.13
C ASN A 23 0.22 6.47 13.76
N GLN A 24 -0.49 5.80 14.67
CA GLN A 24 -1.87 5.43 14.44
C GLN A 24 -2.74 6.66 14.15
N ASP A 25 -2.49 7.77 14.85
CA ASP A 25 -3.21 9.04 14.69
C ASP A 25 -2.98 9.67 13.31
N LEU A 26 -1.74 9.61 12.78
CA LEU A 26 -1.41 10.04 11.42
C LEU A 26 -2.33 9.36 10.40
N TYR A 27 -2.39 8.03 10.43
CA TYR A 27 -3.14 7.28 9.44
C TYR A 27 -4.64 7.41 9.63
N PHE A 28 -5.10 7.53 10.88
CA PHE A 28 -6.49 7.84 11.14
C PHE A 28 -6.88 9.18 10.50
N LEU A 29 -6.10 10.24 10.73
CA LEU A 29 -6.33 11.55 10.11
C LEU A 29 -6.27 11.50 8.58
N GLU A 30 -5.36 10.72 8.00
CA GLU A 30 -5.28 10.54 6.55
C GLU A 30 -6.55 9.88 5.99
N ASN A 31 -7.08 8.87 6.68
CA ASN A 31 -8.33 8.22 6.29
C ASN A 31 -9.55 9.13 6.50
N GLU A 32 -9.56 9.98 7.53
CA GLU A 32 -10.58 11.02 7.71
C GLU A 32 -10.58 12.00 6.54
N ALA A 33 -9.41 12.49 6.14
CA ALA A 33 -9.28 13.42 5.01
C ALA A 33 -9.77 12.80 3.70
N ASN A 34 -9.46 11.52 3.49
CA ASN A 34 -9.96 10.76 2.34
C ASN A 34 -11.49 10.60 2.36
N TYR A 35 -12.08 10.37 3.53
CA TYR A 35 -13.53 10.27 3.69
C TYR A 35 -14.22 11.62 3.38
N GLU A 36 -13.72 12.71 3.96
CA GLU A 36 -14.22 14.07 3.71
C GLU A 36 -14.16 14.45 2.23
N ALA A 37 -13.04 14.14 1.56
CA ALA A 37 -12.88 14.42 0.13
C ALA A 37 -13.79 13.58 -0.76
N THR A 38 -13.98 12.29 -0.43
CA THR A 38 -14.61 11.33 -1.34
C THR A 38 -16.10 11.21 -1.14
N VAL A 39 -16.56 11.17 0.12
CA VAL A 39 -17.94 10.93 0.51
C VAL A 39 -18.66 12.24 0.77
N GLU A 40 -18.13 13.05 1.69
CA GLU A 40 -18.77 14.31 2.09
C GLU A 40 -18.53 15.44 1.07
N LYS A 41 -17.59 15.25 0.13
CA LYS A 41 -17.14 16.26 -0.85
C LYS A 41 -16.68 17.57 -0.20
N ASN A 42 -16.25 17.51 1.06
CA ASN A 42 -15.75 18.65 1.80
C ASN A 42 -14.25 18.84 1.55
N TYR A 43 -13.92 19.33 0.36
CA TYR A 43 -12.52 19.45 -0.08
C TYR A 43 -11.70 20.40 0.80
N LYS A 44 -12.32 21.46 1.36
CA LYS A 44 -11.62 22.40 2.25
C LYS A 44 -11.18 21.70 3.55
N LYS A 45 -12.08 20.98 4.21
CA LYS A 45 -11.78 20.23 5.43
C LYS A 45 -10.74 19.13 5.19
N ALA A 46 -10.84 18.41 4.06
CA ALA A 46 -9.84 17.42 3.69
C ALA A 46 -8.44 18.05 3.48
N ILE A 47 -8.36 19.22 2.82
CA ILE A 47 -7.10 19.97 2.67
C ILE A 47 -6.54 20.43 4.03
N GLU A 48 -7.39 20.91 4.94
CA GLU A 48 -6.96 21.31 6.30
C GLU A 48 -6.36 20.13 7.06
N GLN A 49 -7.00 18.96 7.00
CA GLN A 49 -6.50 17.73 7.63
C GLN A 49 -5.18 17.27 7.01
N TYR A 50 -5.05 17.27 5.67
CA TYR A 50 -3.78 16.93 5.03
C TYR A 50 -2.65 17.90 5.39
N ASN A 51 -2.92 19.21 5.44
CA ASN A 51 -1.91 20.18 5.87
C ASN A 51 -1.50 20.01 7.34
N LEU A 52 -2.44 19.63 8.21
CA LEU A 52 -2.13 19.28 9.60
C LEU A 52 -1.18 18.09 9.65
N ILE A 53 -1.43 17.06 8.84
CA ILE A 53 -0.57 15.87 8.73
C ILE A 53 0.84 16.27 8.26
N LEU A 54 0.94 17.03 7.17
CA LEU A 54 2.24 17.51 6.65
C LEU A 54 3.04 18.25 7.73
N LYS A 55 2.37 19.09 8.54
CA LYS A 55 3.00 19.87 9.61
C LYS A 55 3.46 19.01 10.79
N GLN A 56 2.70 17.97 11.13
CA GLN A 56 2.93 17.17 12.34
C GLN A 56 3.87 15.98 12.12
N TYR A 57 3.82 15.35 10.95
CA TYR A 57 4.44 14.04 10.71
C TYR A 57 5.57 14.05 9.67
N ASN A 58 5.87 15.21 9.07
CA ASN A 58 6.95 15.36 8.08
C ASN A 58 6.89 14.29 6.96
N VAL A 59 5.69 14.10 6.40
CA VAL A 59 5.45 13.21 5.25
C VAL A 59 5.40 14.03 3.97
N ASP A 60 5.83 13.46 2.85
CA ASP A 60 5.97 14.16 1.56
C ASP A 60 5.10 13.54 0.45
N TYR A 61 4.46 12.40 0.73
CA TYR A 61 3.63 11.65 -0.22
C TYR A 61 2.21 12.22 -0.41
N LEU A 62 1.79 13.21 0.39
CA LEU A 62 0.43 13.77 0.33
C LEU A 62 0.27 14.89 -0.70
N ASP A 63 1.36 15.42 -1.24
CA ASP A 63 1.34 16.60 -2.12
C ASP A 63 0.44 16.40 -3.34
N TYR A 64 0.49 15.22 -3.97
CA TYR A 64 -0.37 14.90 -5.12
C TYR A 64 -1.86 14.85 -4.74
N SER A 65 -2.19 14.28 -3.58
CA SER A 65 -3.57 14.23 -3.08
C SER A 65 -4.12 15.63 -2.79
N ILE A 66 -3.32 16.52 -2.21
CA ILE A 66 -3.69 17.91 -1.94
C ILE A 66 -3.88 18.68 -3.25
N ALA A 67 -3.00 18.49 -4.23
CA ALA A 67 -3.12 19.12 -5.54
C ALA A 67 -4.48 18.82 -6.20
N LYS A 68 -4.91 17.55 -6.19
CA LYS A 68 -6.22 17.14 -6.72
C LYS A 68 -7.38 17.90 -6.08
N LEU A 69 -7.34 18.09 -4.76
CA LEU A 69 -8.38 18.83 -4.06
C LEU A 69 -8.38 20.31 -4.42
N TYR A 70 -7.21 20.93 -4.60
CA TYR A 70 -7.14 22.32 -5.08
C TYR A 70 -7.69 22.48 -6.49
N LEU A 71 -7.52 21.49 -7.37
CA LEU A 71 -8.15 21.50 -8.69
C LEU A 71 -9.68 21.42 -8.59
N LYS A 72 -10.24 20.61 -7.69
CA LYS A 72 -11.69 20.57 -7.43
C LYS A 72 -12.24 21.88 -6.86
N LEU A 73 -11.39 22.70 -6.25
CA LEU A 73 -11.71 24.05 -5.77
C LEU A 73 -11.33 25.14 -6.78
N GLU A 74 -11.00 24.77 -8.02
CA GLU A 74 -10.57 25.68 -9.10
C GLU A 74 -9.34 26.54 -8.77
N ASN A 75 -8.59 26.19 -7.73
CA ASN A 75 -7.39 26.92 -7.31
C ASN A 75 -6.14 26.37 -8.03
N LYS A 76 -6.06 26.66 -9.33
CA LYS A 76 -4.98 26.17 -10.22
C LYS A 76 -3.59 26.56 -9.73
N LYS A 77 -3.42 27.77 -9.19
CA LYS A 77 -2.13 28.25 -8.67
C LYS A 77 -1.61 27.36 -7.53
N LYS A 78 -2.45 27.06 -6.53
CA LYS A 78 -2.06 26.16 -5.44
C LYS A 78 -1.90 24.73 -5.92
N ALA A 79 -2.78 24.26 -6.81
CA ALA A 79 -2.65 22.93 -7.38
C ALA A 79 -1.29 22.73 -8.07
N LEU A 80 -0.85 23.66 -8.91
CA LEU A 80 0.45 23.61 -9.58
C LEU A 80 1.62 23.58 -8.58
N GLN A 81 1.58 24.39 -7.52
CA GLN A 81 2.60 24.35 -6.46
C GLN A 81 2.72 22.97 -5.83
N PHE A 82 1.61 22.30 -5.54
CA PHE A 82 1.61 20.96 -4.97
C PHE A 82 1.98 19.87 -5.99
N LEU A 83 1.60 20.01 -7.26
CA LEU A 83 2.05 19.09 -8.33
C LEU A 83 3.56 19.16 -8.52
N GLU A 84 4.16 20.35 -8.46
CA GLU A 84 5.62 20.51 -8.54
C GLU A 84 6.34 19.86 -7.35
N LYS A 85 5.80 20.01 -6.14
CA LYS A 85 6.33 19.31 -4.96
C LYS A 85 6.24 17.80 -5.12
N ALA A 86 5.09 17.30 -5.57
CA ALA A 86 4.89 15.88 -5.85
C ALA A 86 5.94 15.36 -6.86
N LEU A 87 6.17 16.06 -7.97
CA LEU A 87 7.23 15.70 -8.92
C LEU A 87 8.63 15.69 -8.26
N SER A 88 8.91 16.66 -7.38
CA SER A 88 10.18 16.72 -6.65
C SER A 88 10.39 15.58 -5.63
N ASN A 89 9.30 14.95 -5.20
CA ASN A 89 9.27 13.78 -4.31
C ASN A 89 9.19 12.45 -5.08
N GLY A 90 9.36 12.49 -6.41
CA GLY A 90 9.45 11.29 -7.24
C GLY A 90 8.18 10.88 -7.96
N TYR A 91 7.10 11.68 -7.93
CA TYR A 91 5.95 11.38 -8.78
C TYR A 91 6.38 11.47 -10.25
N ASN A 92 6.04 10.45 -11.04
CA ASN A 92 6.19 10.52 -12.48
C ASN A 92 4.98 11.24 -13.06
N ILE A 93 5.23 12.21 -13.94
CA ILE A 93 4.17 12.95 -14.61
C ILE A 93 3.22 12.02 -15.40
N ASN A 94 3.74 10.90 -15.90
CA ASN A 94 2.94 9.91 -16.62
C ASN A 94 1.96 9.14 -15.71
N ASP A 95 2.17 9.19 -14.39
CA ASP A 95 1.30 8.54 -13.40
C ASP A 95 0.18 9.49 -12.92
N PHE A 96 0.19 10.76 -13.35
CA PHE A 96 -0.88 11.69 -13.02
C PHE A 96 -2.17 11.34 -13.75
N ASP A 97 -3.29 11.49 -13.04
CA ASP A 97 -4.62 11.23 -13.56
C ASP A 97 -4.88 12.14 -14.77
N LYS A 98 -5.51 11.60 -15.83
CA LYS A 98 -5.86 12.37 -17.04
C LYS A 98 -6.67 13.64 -16.71
N GLU A 99 -7.46 13.58 -15.63
CA GLU A 99 -8.28 14.70 -15.15
C GLU A 99 -7.45 15.93 -14.75
N ILE A 100 -6.20 15.73 -14.30
CA ILE A 100 -5.27 16.83 -13.98
C ILE A 100 -5.05 17.70 -15.21
N TYR A 101 -4.68 17.09 -16.33
CA TYR A 101 -4.39 17.80 -17.57
C TYR A 101 -5.63 18.48 -18.16
N SER A 102 -6.80 17.88 -17.99
CA SER A 102 -8.05 18.51 -18.42
C SER A 102 -8.45 19.73 -17.57
N SER A 103 -7.94 19.80 -16.32
CA SER A 103 -8.23 20.88 -15.37
C SER A 103 -7.24 22.05 -15.49
N LEU A 104 -6.07 21.82 -16.09
CA LEU A 104 -5.02 22.80 -16.31
C LEU A 104 -5.15 23.47 -17.69
N SER A 105 -4.61 24.69 -17.82
CA SER A 105 -4.47 25.30 -19.16
C SER A 105 -3.38 24.57 -19.95
N GLN A 106 -3.41 24.65 -21.29
CA GLN A 106 -2.35 24.08 -22.13
C GLN A 106 -0.96 24.62 -21.74
N LYS A 107 -0.86 25.92 -21.43
CA LYS A 107 0.37 26.55 -20.96
C LYS A 107 0.86 25.94 -19.65
N ASP A 108 -0.02 25.77 -18.67
CA ASP A 108 0.35 25.21 -17.36
C ASP A 108 0.78 23.74 -17.48
N SER A 109 0.09 22.97 -18.32
CA SER A 109 0.46 21.58 -18.62
C SER A 109 1.85 21.48 -19.24
N LEU A 110 2.19 22.35 -20.19
CA LEU A 110 3.53 22.38 -20.80
C LEU A 110 4.62 22.76 -19.78
N VAL A 111 4.34 23.73 -18.89
CA VAL A 111 5.26 24.10 -17.80
C VAL A 111 5.48 22.91 -16.86
N LEU A 112 4.42 22.20 -16.50
CA LEU A 112 4.52 21.03 -15.62
C LEU A 112 5.34 19.90 -16.27
N ILE A 113 5.15 19.65 -17.57
CA ILE A 113 5.94 18.68 -18.34
C ILE A 113 7.42 19.05 -18.34
N LYS A 114 7.75 20.30 -18.66
CA LYS A 114 9.14 20.77 -18.63
C LYS A 114 9.77 20.59 -17.24
N LYS A 115 9.07 21.02 -16.19
CA LYS A 115 9.53 20.86 -14.79
C LYS A 115 9.72 19.40 -14.39
N SER A 116 8.87 18.49 -14.87
CA SER A 116 9.00 17.07 -14.54
C SER A 116 10.34 16.49 -15.02
N HIS A 117 10.82 16.88 -16.20
CA HIS A 117 12.13 16.43 -16.70
C HIS A 117 13.29 16.98 -15.85
N GLU A 118 13.21 18.25 -15.46
CA GLU A 118 14.21 18.91 -14.61
C GLU A 118 14.27 18.27 -13.20
N LEU A 119 13.10 18.08 -12.59
CA LEU A 119 12.97 17.54 -11.23
C LEU A 119 13.30 16.06 -11.16
N ARG A 120 13.11 15.30 -12.25
CA ARG A 120 13.41 13.86 -12.29
C ARG A 120 14.91 13.58 -12.15
N GLY A 121 15.77 14.40 -12.76
CA GLY A 121 17.21 14.30 -12.56
C GLY A 121 17.61 14.54 -11.10
N ALA A 122 17.04 15.57 -10.47
CA ALA A 122 17.26 15.87 -9.05
C ALA A 122 16.74 14.77 -8.12
N PHE A 123 15.60 14.15 -8.44
CA PHE A 123 15.06 13.02 -7.70
C PHE A 123 16.00 11.81 -7.73
N PHE A 124 16.48 11.42 -8.92
CA PHE A 124 17.42 10.30 -9.04
C PHE A 124 18.75 10.54 -8.30
N GLY A 125 19.15 11.80 -8.13
CA GLY A 125 20.31 12.17 -7.31
C GLY A 125 20.10 12.03 -5.79
N LYS A 126 18.85 11.87 -5.31
CA LYS A 126 18.52 11.74 -3.88
C LYS A 126 18.32 10.29 -3.44
N ILE A 127 18.01 9.39 -4.36
CA ILE A 127 17.68 7.99 -4.05
C ILE A 127 18.92 7.09 -4.14
N ASP A 128 18.83 5.90 -3.56
CA ASP A 128 19.81 4.85 -3.79
C ASP A 128 19.54 4.19 -5.16
N TYR A 129 20.27 4.65 -6.17
CA TYR A 129 20.10 4.17 -7.54
C TYR A 129 20.39 2.67 -7.70
N ASN A 130 21.32 2.11 -6.91
CA ASN A 130 21.65 0.69 -6.99
C ASN A 130 20.52 -0.16 -6.41
N LEU A 131 19.97 0.25 -5.25
CA LEU A 131 18.79 -0.38 -4.68
C LEU A 131 17.59 -0.26 -5.63
N TYR A 132 17.38 0.91 -6.22
CA TYR A 132 16.35 1.14 -7.23
C TYR A 132 16.44 0.13 -8.39
N GLN A 133 17.61 0.00 -9.01
CA GLN A 133 17.81 -0.94 -10.12
C GLN A 133 17.57 -2.41 -9.70
N LYS A 134 18.01 -2.80 -8.49
CA LYS A 134 17.78 -4.15 -7.97
C LYS A 134 16.29 -4.45 -7.79
N VAL A 135 15.55 -3.54 -7.15
CA VAL A 135 14.11 -3.69 -6.93
C VAL A 135 13.35 -3.74 -8.25
N TYR A 136 13.72 -2.90 -9.21
CA TYR A 136 13.14 -2.92 -10.55
C TYR A 136 13.45 -4.21 -11.31
N TYR A 137 14.66 -4.74 -11.16
CA TYR A 137 15.03 -6.01 -11.76
C TYR A 137 14.15 -7.17 -11.25
N TRP A 138 13.83 -7.21 -9.94
CA TRP A 138 12.90 -8.20 -9.41
C TRP A 138 11.47 -7.97 -9.94
N TYR A 139 11.01 -6.72 -10.01
CA TYR A 139 9.65 -6.38 -10.41
C TYR A 139 9.35 -6.55 -11.91
N ASN A 140 10.29 -6.24 -12.79
CA ASN A 140 10.08 -6.20 -14.24
C ASN A 140 9.60 -7.53 -14.85
N PRO A 141 10.18 -8.70 -14.49
CA PRO A 141 9.68 -9.98 -14.97
C PRO A 141 8.20 -10.18 -14.65
N ASP A 142 7.75 -9.86 -13.43
CA ASP A 142 6.33 -10.00 -13.08
C ASP A 142 5.44 -9.17 -14.01
N GLN A 143 5.78 -7.89 -14.21
CA GLN A 143 4.98 -7.02 -15.06
C GLN A 143 5.00 -7.42 -16.53
N TYR A 144 6.12 -7.95 -17.01
CA TYR A 144 6.21 -8.50 -18.35
C TYR A 144 5.23 -9.66 -18.53
N PHE A 145 5.24 -10.64 -17.62
CA PHE A 145 4.33 -11.79 -17.68
C PHE A 145 2.87 -11.43 -17.42
N ALA A 146 2.59 -10.39 -16.64
CA ALA A 146 1.23 -9.90 -16.43
C ALA A 146 0.62 -9.23 -17.68
N LYS A 147 1.47 -8.69 -18.57
CA LYS A 147 1.06 -7.96 -19.79
C LYS A 147 1.02 -8.85 -21.02
N GLU A 148 1.99 -9.74 -21.17
CA GLU A 148 2.10 -10.62 -22.34
C GLU A 148 1.03 -11.71 -22.32
N ASN A 149 0.49 -12.10 -23.49
CA ASN A 149 -0.40 -13.25 -23.63
C ASN A 149 0.38 -14.45 -24.18
N ILE A 150 1.27 -14.99 -23.36
CA ILE A 150 2.07 -16.17 -23.75
C ILE A 150 1.13 -17.39 -23.87
N GLY A 151 0.77 -17.74 -25.10
CA GLY A 151 0.37 -19.09 -25.56
C GLY A 151 -0.82 -19.80 -24.89
N GLY A 152 -1.51 -19.18 -23.93
CA GLY A 152 -2.59 -19.85 -23.17
C GLY A 152 -3.33 -18.97 -22.16
N GLY A 153 -3.20 -17.64 -22.25
CA GLY A 153 -3.88 -16.71 -21.37
C GLY A 153 -3.44 -16.76 -19.90
N ARG A 154 -4.23 -16.12 -19.03
CA ARG A 154 -3.91 -15.97 -17.60
C ARG A 154 -3.72 -17.31 -16.87
N ASN A 155 -4.44 -18.35 -17.28
CA ASN A 155 -4.37 -19.66 -16.62
C ASN A 155 -3.02 -20.35 -16.86
N ALA A 156 -2.48 -20.27 -18.09
CA ALA A 156 -1.16 -20.83 -18.41
C ALA A 156 -0.01 -20.05 -17.75
N GLN A 157 -0.19 -18.75 -17.54
CA GLN A 157 0.81 -17.89 -16.90
C GLN A 157 0.84 -18.03 -15.37
N HIS A 158 -0.25 -18.48 -14.78
CA HIS A 158 -0.42 -18.48 -13.33
C HIS A 158 0.71 -19.22 -12.58
N PRO A 159 1.13 -20.44 -12.98
CA PRO A 159 2.25 -21.13 -12.34
C PRO A 159 3.58 -20.38 -12.47
N ILE A 160 3.84 -19.77 -13.63
CA ILE A 160 5.08 -19.02 -13.89
C ILE A 160 5.13 -17.75 -13.04
N ARG A 161 4.05 -16.97 -13.05
CA ARG A 161 3.95 -15.73 -12.26
C ARG A 161 4.12 -16.00 -10.77
N LYS A 162 3.49 -17.06 -10.28
CA LYS A 162 3.64 -17.50 -8.89
C LYS A 162 5.09 -17.84 -8.52
N MET A 163 5.78 -18.59 -9.38
CA MET A 163 7.20 -18.89 -9.17
C MET A 163 8.06 -17.61 -9.14
N ILE A 164 7.79 -16.66 -10.03
CA ILE A 164 8.49 -15.37 -10.07
C ILE A 164 8.24 -14.57 -8.79
N PHE A 165 6.98 -14.44 -8.36
CA PHE A 165 6.65 -13.75 -7.10
C PHE A 165 7.36 -14.36 -5.91
N LYS A 166 7.38 -15.69 -5.81
CA LYS A 166 8.09 -16.42 -4.76
C LYS A 166 9.59 -16.12 -4.77
N ASN A 167 10.23 -16.18 -5.94
CA ASN A 167 11.66 -15.91 -6.09
C ASN A 167 12.00 -14.45 -5.76
N ASN A 168 11.17 -13.52 -6.20
CA ASN A 168 11.33 -12.10 -5.93
C ASN A 168 11.19 -11.76 -4.44
N LEU A 169 10.18 -12.33 -3.77
CA LEU A 169 9.97 -12.12 -2.34
C LEU A 169 11.11 -12.71 -1.51
N THR A 170 11.63 -13.86 -1.92
CA THR A 170 12.81 -14.48 -1.31
C THR A 170 14.06 -13.62 -1.51
N SER A 171 14.28 -13.12 -2.74
CA SER A 171 15.41 -12.24 -3.06
C SER A 171 15.33 -10.92 -2.27
N LEU A 172 14.14 -10.35 -2.14
CA LEU A 172 13.90 -9.17 -1.31
C LEU A 172 14.21 -9.45 0.16
N ARG A 173 13.80 -10.62 0.69
CA ARG A 173 14.09 -10.98 2.08
C ARG A 173 15.59 -11.10 2.32
N GLU A 174 16.29 -11.81 1.45
CA GLU A 174 17.75 -11.97 1.55
C GLU A 174 18.46 -10.62 1.49
N TYR A 175 18.02 -9.74 0.60
CA TYR A 175 18.54 -8.38 0.54
C TYR A 175 18.26 -7.60 1.83
N VAL A 176 17.03 -7.64 2.34
CA VAL A 176 16.67 -6.96 3.60
C VAL A 176 17.53 -7.50 4.75
N GLU A 177 17.70 -8.82 4.87
CA GLU A 177 18.47 -9.45 5.95
C GLU A 177 19.97 -9.14 5.87
N LYS A 178 20.58 -9.26 4.68
CA LYS A 178 22.04 -9.24 4.51
C LYS A 178 22.58 -7.87 4.12
N GLU A 179 21.84 -7.14 3.29
CA GLU A 179 22.34 -5.95 2.60
C GLU A 179 21.72 -4.66 3.15
N ASN A 180 20.44 -4.70 3.58
CA ASN A 180 19.74 -3.52 4.12
C ASN A 180 19.62 -3.55 5.65
N ASN A 181 20.47 -4.32 6.35
CA ASN A 181 20.55 -4.39 7.82
C ASN A 181 19.20 -4.64 8.51
N GLY A 182 18.34 -5.43 7.90
CA GLY A 182 17.01 -5.78 8.41
C GLY A 182 15.93 -4.71 8.22
N LEU A 183 16.23 -3.60 7.51
CA LEU A 183 15.28 -2.54 7.19
C LEU A 183 14.57 -2.83 5.87
N LEU A 184 13.28 -2.55 5.79
CA LEU A 184 12.61 -2.54 4.48
C LEU A 184 13.07 -1.32 3.68
N PRO A 185 13.10 -1.39 2.33
CA PRO A 185 13.34 -0.20 1.53
C PRO A 185 12.37 0.93 1.91
N GLN A 186 12.89 2.14 2.03
CA GLN A 186 12.13 3.31 2.51
C GLN A 186 11.90 4.34 1.37
N PRO A 187 10.92 5.25 1.51
CA PRO A 187 10.71 6.33 0.53
C PRO A 187 11.94 7.23 0.39
N SER A 188 12.76 7.40 1.42
CA SER A 188 14.03 8.13 1.30
C SER A 188 15.05 7.42 0.39
N GLN A 189 14.97 6.10 0.26
CA GLN A 189 15.90 5.30 -0.53
C GLN A 189 15.42 5.03 -1.96
N LEU A 190 14.11 4.96 -2.18
CA LEU A 190 13.51 4.61 -3.46
C LEU A 190 12.50 5.65 -3.98
N GLY A 191 12.10 6.62 -3.16
CA GLY A 191 10.95 7.49 -3.43
C GLY A 191 9.66 6.71 -3.61
N LEU A 192 8.82 7.18 -4.53
CA LEU A 192 7.55 6.52 -4.88
C LEU A 192 7.75 5.20 -5.65
N GLU A 193 8.99 4.89 -6.01
CA GLU A 193 9.39 3.62 -6.62
C GLU A 193 9.42 2.45 -5.62
N LEU A 194 8.87 2.68 -4.43
CA LEU A 194 8.41 1.65 -3.50
C LEU A 194 7.25 0.81 -4.05
N MET A 195 6.53 1.28 -5.07
CA MET A 195 5.40 0.55 -5.65
C MET A 195 5.78 -0.89 -6.08
N PRO A 196 6.89 -1.12 -6.82
CA PRO A 196 7.47 -2.44 -7.02
C PRO A 196 7.53 -3.33 -5.76
N VAL A 197 8.07 -2.81 -4.65
CA VAL A 197 8.18 -3.55 -3.39
C VAL A 197 6.80 -3.86 -2.83
N LYS A 198 5.88 -2.89 -2.87
CA LYS A 198 4.49 -3.10 -2.48
C LYS A 198 3.88 -4.23 -3.30
N VAL A 199 3.97 -4.21 -4.63
CA VAL A 199 3.41 -5.26 -5.50
C VAL A 199 3.97 -6.65 -5.17
N MET A 200 5.28 -6.78 -4.95
CA MET A 200 5.87 -8.06 -4.50
C MET A 200 5.27 -8.55 -3.19
N LEU A 201 5.04 -7.65 -2.24
CA LEU A 201 4.35 -7.93 -0.98
C LEU A 201 2.85 -8.21 -1.19
N LEU A 202 2.21 -7.72 -2.24
CA LEU A 202 0.76 -7.95 -2.45
C LEU A 202 0.44 -9.30 -3.07
N HIS A 203 1.32 -9.76 -3.96
CA HIS A 203 1.11 -10.96 -4.75
C HIS A 203 1.91 -12.16 -4.23
N HIS A 204 2.15 -12.22 -2.91
CA HIS A 204 2.71 -13.42 -2.31
C HIS A 204 1.72 -14.58 -2.37
N THR A 205 2.24 -15.79 -2.34
CA THR A 205 1.45 -16.98 -2.10
C THR A 205 1.79 -17.52 -0.71
N ARG A 206 0.83 -18.14 -0.01
CA ARG A 206 1.08 -18.89 1.24
C ARG A 206 0.85 -20.37 0.99
N GLU A 207 1.72 -20.97 0.18
CA GLU A 207 1.48 -22.34 -0.33
C GLU A 207 2.39 -23.37 0.29
N ASP A 208 3.58 -22.96 0.70
CA ASP A 208 4.60 -23.85 1.22
C ASP A 208 5.37 -23.23 2.40
N SER A 209 6.40 -23.95 2.86
CA SER A 209 7.22 -23.54 4.00
C SER A 209 8.04 -22.28 3.71
N ILE A 210 8.53 -22.08 2.48
CA ILE A 210 9.33 -20.90 2.10
C ILE A 210 8.44 -19.67 2.10
N ASP A 211 7.26 -19.79 1.52
CA ASP A 211 6.23 -18.74 1.51
C ASP A 211 5.82 -18.36 2.95
N THR A 212 5.62 -19.35 3.81
CA THR A 212 5.30 -19.14 5.23
C THR A 212 6.42 -18.38 5.95
N VAL A 213 7.69 -18.74 5.67
CA VAL A 213 8.86 -18.03 6.23
C VAL A 213 8.90 -16.59 5.75
N ASN A 214 8.75 -16.35 4.45
CA ASN A 214 8.71 -15.00 3.88
C ASN A 214 7.56 -14.18 4.46
N TYR A 215 6.36 -14.78 4.56
CA TYR A 215 5.21 -14.12 5.14
C TYR A 215 5.46 -13.68 6.59
N ASN A 216 5.92 -14.60 7.44
CA ASN A 216 6.19 -14.30 8.85
C ASN A 216 7.29 -13.26 9.02
N PHE A 217 8.30 -13.27 8.13
CA PHE A 217 9.35 -12.26 8.12
C PHE A 217 8.79 -10.87 7.82
N PHE A 218 8.06 -10.74 6.70
CA PHE A 218 7.57 -9.45 6.22
C PHE A 218 6.38 -8.91 7.00
N GLU A 219 5.49 -9.77 7.53
CA GLU A 219 4.36 -9.34 8.37
C GLU A 219 4.86 -8.54 9.57
N ARG A 220 5.79 -9.13 10.33
CA ARG A 220 6.39 -8.49 11.49
C ARG A 220 7.06 -7.17 11.11
N LYS A 221 7.82 -7.16 10.01
CA LYS A 221 8.53 -5.95 9.55
C LYS A 221 7.59 -4.84 9.12
N LEU A 222 6.55 -5.16 8.36
CA LEU A 222 5.55 -4.17 7.98
C LEU A 222 4.80 -3.63 9.19
N ARG A 223 4.57 -4.45 10.22
CA ARG A 223 3.96 -3.99 11.47
C ARG A 223 4.89 -3.03 12.24
N GLU A 224 6.18 -3.34 12.29
CA GLU A 224 7.21 -2.45 12.86
C GLU A 224 7.21 -1.09 12.13
N GLU A 225 7.28 -1.10 10.80
CA GLU A 225 7.29 0.10 9.94
C GLU A 225 6.00 0.92 10.05
N LEU A 226 4.86 0.24 10.12
CA LEU A 226 3.56 0.87 10.35
C LEU A 226 3.55 1.62 11.68
N CYS A 227 4.03 0.98 12.74
CA CYS A 227 4.05 1.62 14.06
C CYS A 227 5.07 2.77 14.13
N SER A 228 6.21 2.69 13.43
CA SER A 228 7.23 3.75 13.37
C SER A 228 6.88 4.89 12.41
N GLY A 229 5.95 4.67 11.47
CA GLY A 229 5.45 5.69 10.54
C GLY A 229 6.44 6.08 9.44
N THR A 230 7.40 5.20 9.14
CA THR A 230 8.59 5.52 8.34
C THR A 230 8.42 5.24 6.84
N SER A 231 7.56 4.29 6.45
CA SER A 231 7.43 3.90 5.03
C SER A 231 6.10 3.28 4.59
N TYR A 232 5.62 2.27 5.32
CA TYR A 232 4.46 1.49 4.91
C TYR A 232 3.23 1.88 5.73
N GLY A 233 2.20 2.39 5.05
CA GLY A 233 0.93 2.73 5.67
C GLY A 233 0.07 1.49 5.95
N PRO A 234 -1.01 1.65 6.73
CA PRO A 234 -1.83 0.53 7.18
C PRO A 234 -2.60 -0.15 6.06
N THR A 235 -2.86 0.57 4.97
CA THR A 235 -3.41 -0.02 3.76
C THR A 235 -2.47 -1.08 3.18
N ASN A 236 -1.15 -0.85 3.18
CA ASN A 236 -0.19 -1.84 2.70
C ASN A 236 -0.12 -3.06 3.62
N TYR A 237 -0.15 -2.83 4.94
CA TYR A 237 -0.21 -3.91 5.92
C TYR A 237 -1.49 -4.75 5.77
N ALA A 238 -2.65 -4.10 5.69
CA ALA A 238 -3.92 -4.78 5.53
C ALA A 238 -3.99 -5.57 4.22
N GLN A 239 -3.48 -5.02 3.11
CA GLN A 239 -3.37 -5.74 1.84
C GLN A 239 -2.45 -6.97 1.93
N PHE A 240 -1.32 -6.86 2.64
CA PHE A 240 -0.39 -7.96 2.84
C PHE A 240 -1.00 -9.10 3.68
N VAL A 241 -1.73 -8.74 4.74
CA VAL A 241 -2.39 -9.67 5.66
C VAL A 241 -3.61 -10.32 5.03
N ASP A 242 -4.51 -9.51 4.43
CA ASP A 242 -5.67 -9.96 3.65
C ASP A 242 -5.24 -10.44 2.26
N ASN A 243 -4.12 -11.15 2.15
CA ASN A 243 -3.48 -11.54 0.89
C ASN A 243 -4.46 -11.82 -0.26
N MET A 244 -4.25 -11.14 -1.40
CA MET A 244 -5.15 -11.21 -2.55
C MET A 244 -5.36 -12.63 -3.06
N GLN A 245 -4.29 -13.44 -3.19
CA GLN A 245 -4.38 -14.81 -3.68
C GLN A 245 -5.21 -15.70 -2.75
N MET A 246 -4.98 -15.59 -1.44
CA MET A 246 -5.71 -16.38 -0.45
C MET A 246 -7.20 -15.99 -0.42
N VAL A 247 -7.50 -14.70 -0.48
CA VAL A 247 -8.89 -14.21 -0.39
C VAL A 247 -9.66 -14.45 -1.69
N VAL A 248 -9.10 -14.03 -2.84
CA VAL A 248 -9.82 -14.04 -4.12
C VAL A 248 -9.85 -15.42 -4.75
N ASP A 249 -8.71 -16.13 -4.74
CA ASP A 249 -8.59 -17.38 -5.50
C ASP A 249 -8.87 -18.61 -4.63
N LYS A 250 -8.53 -18.56 -3.33
CA LYS A 250 -8.78 -19.65 -2.37
C LYS A 250 -9.99 -19.44 -1.47
N GLY A 251 -10.65 -18.28 -1.54
CA GLY A 251 -11.86 -17.98 -0.77
C GLY A 251 -11.61 -17.83 0.74
N GLU A 252 -10.38 -17.53 1.17
CA GLU A 252 -10.11 -17.27 2.58
C GLU A 252 -10.80 -16.01 3.08
N LYS A 253 -11.18 -16.03 4.36
CA LYS A 253 -11.84 -14.90 5.00
C LYS A 253 -10.83 -13.83 5.39
N GLN A 254 -11.20 -12.57 5.19
CA GLN A 254 -10.37 -11.39 5.42
C GLN A 254 -10.32 -11.00 6.90
N ILE A 255 -9.18 -10.49 7.37
CA ILE A 255 -9.01 -9.95 8.71
C ILE A 255 -9.45 -8.48 8.76
N TYR A 256 -9.01 -7.68 7.78
CA TYR A 256 -9.26 -6.23 7.74
C TYR A 256 -10.34 -5.82 6.73
N GLY A 257 -10.79 -6.73 5.86
CA GLY A 257 -11.83 -6.47 4.87
C GLY A 257 -11.34 -5.58 3.72
N TYR A 258 -10.08 -5.72 3.30
CA TYR A 258 -9.48 -4.85 2.29
C TYR A 258 -9.99 -5.12 0.86
N HIS A 259 -10.02 -6.38 0.45
CA HIS A 259 -10.35 -6.81 -0.92
C HIS A 259 -11.84 -6.79 -1.21
N ILE A 260 -12.14 -6.43 -2.46
CA ILE A 260 -13.47 -6.20 -2.99
C ILE A 260 -13.66 -7.11 -4.20
N ASN A 261 -14.78 -7.82 -4.25
CA ASN A 261 -15.27 -8.44 -5.46
C ASN A 261 -15.89 -7.34 -6.36
N TRP A 262 -15.15 -6.94 -7.39
CA TRP A 262 -15.58 -5.85 -8.28
C TRP A 262 -16.79 -6.19 -9.16
N LYS A 263 -17.09 -7.49 -9.34
CA LYS A 263 -18.27 -7.95 -10.07
C LYS A 263 -19.54 -7.76 -9.24
N THR A 264 -19.50 -8.12 -7.95
CA THR A 264 -20.65 -7.99 -7.04
C THR A 264 -20.67 -6.64 -6.30
N LYS A 265 -19.60 -5.85 -6.41
CA LYS A 265 -19.35 -4.63 -5.63
C LYS A 265 -19.50 -4.89 -4.14
N GLN A 266 -18.89 -5.98 -3.65
CA GLN A 266 -18.99 -6.40 -2.26
C GLN A 266 -17.62 -6.74 -1.69
N ILE A 267 -17.37 -6.37 -0.45
CA ILE A 267 -16.17 -6.79 0.29
C ILE A 267 -16.26 -8.31 0.55
N TYR A 268 -15.15 -9.04 0.40
CA TYR A 268 -15.13 -10.48 0.68
C TYR A 268 -15.40 -10.80 2.17
N PRO A 269 -15.91 -12.00 2.50
CA PRO A 269 -16.29 -12.37 3.87
C PRO A 269 -15.19 -12.18 4.91
N LEU A 270 -15.60 -11.81 6.13
CA LEU A 270 -14.69 -11.51 7.25
C LEU A 270 -14.42 -12.73 8.13
N LYS A 271 -13.18 -12.85 8.60
CA LYS A 271 -12.76 -13.87 9.57
C LYS A 271 -13.29 -13.57 10.97
N TYR A 272 -13.30 -12.30 11.33
CA TYR A 272 -13.73 -11.81 12.65
C TYR A 272 -14.74 -10.66 12.51
N PRO A 273 -15.99 -10.93 12.10
CA PRO A 273 -16.95 -9.88 11.75
C PRO A 273 -17.25 -8.89 12.88
N GLU A 274 -17.33 -9.37 14.13
CA GLU A 274 -17.59 -8.55 15.33
C GLU A 274 -16.41 -7.70 15.83
N LYS A 275 -15.23 -7.95 15.27
CA LYS A 275 -13.97 -7.31 15.69
C LYS A 275 -13.31 -6.55 14.56
N VAL A 276 -13.87 -6.56 13.35
CA VAL A 276 -13.22 -5.99 12.17
C VAL A 276 -12.90 -4.52 12.35
N ASP A 277 -13.79 -3.74 12.94
CA ASP A 277 -13.56 -2.30 13.12
C ASP A 277 -12.52 -2.02 14.20
N SER A 278 -12.48 -2.79 15.29
CA SER A 278 -11.43 -2.65 16.30
C SER A 278 -10.07 -3.10 15.77
N LEU A 279 -10.03 -4.14 14.94
CA LEU A 279 -8.83 -4.56 14.22
C LEU A 279 -8.35 -3.47 13.27
N ARG A 280 -9.24 -2.93 12.42
CA ARG A 280 -8.94 -1.82 11.50
C ARG A 280 -8.43 -0.59 12.25
N ALA A 281 -9.11 -0.21 13.33
CA ALA A 281 -8.70 0.89 14.18
C ALA A 281 -7.30 0.67 14.77
N SER A 282 -6.95 -0.56 15.18
CA SER A 282 -5.65 -0.88 15.79
C SER A 282 -4.44 -0.62 14.89
N ILE A 283 -4.66 -0.51 13.59
CA ILE A 283 -3.63 -0.15 12.61
C ILE A 283 -3.85 1.25 12.01
N GLY A 284 -4.86 2.00 12.45
CA GLY A 284 -5.15 3.35 11.95
C GLY A 284 -5.98 3.38 10.65
N LEU A 285 -6.71 2.30 10.33
CA LEU A 285 -7.75 2.32 9.31
C LEU A 285 -9.09 2.78 9.90
N ILE A 286 -9.88 3.49 9.09
CA ILE A 286 -11.30 3.77 9.39
C ILE A 286 -12.14 2.49 9.45
N ASP A 287 -13.31 2.55 10.08
CA ASP A 287 -14.27 1.45 10.12
C ASP A 287 -14.69 0.98 8.71
N LEU A 288 -15.14 -0.27 8.64
CA LEU A 288 -15.43 -0.94 7.38
C LEU A 288 -16.62 -0.30 6.65
N LYS A 289 -17.59 0.25 7.39
CA LYS A 289 -18.77 0.93 6.82
C LYS A 289 -18.36 2.19 6.08
N ARG A 290 -17.49 3.02 6.67
CA ARG A 290 -16.94 4.21 6.00
C ARG A 290 -16.04 3.85 4.84
N TYR A 291 -15.20 2.81 4.98
CA TYR A 291 -14.41 2.30 3.85
C TYR A 291 -15.29 1.85 2.68
N ALA A 292 -16.38 1.13 2.96
CA ALA A 292 -17.34 0.67 1.95
C ALA A 292 -17.99 1.86 1.22
N LYS A 293 -18.32 2.96 1.93
CA LYS A 293 -18.80 4.21 1.31
C LYS A 293 -17.75 4.84 0.39
N ILE A 294 -16.49 4.98 0.85
CA ILE A 294 -15.39 5.54 0.05
C ILE A 294 -15.21 4.76 -1.25
N LYS A 295 -15.28 3.43 -1.17
CA LYS A 295 -15.09 2.54 -2.34
C LYS A 295 -16.36 2.34 -3.16
N ASN A 296 -17.50 2.86 -2.71
CA ASN A 296 -18.82 2.65 -3.29
C ASN A 296 -19.15 1.15 -3.48
N VAL A 297 -19.08 0.40 -2.38
CA VAL A 297 -19.32 -1.05 -2.34
C VAL A 297 -20.20 -1.44 -1.15
N LYS A 298 -20.74 -2.65 -1.21
CA LYS A 298 -21.50 -3.29 -0.14
C LYS A 298 -20.57 -3.90 0.89
N LEU A 299 -21.02 -3.86 2.14
CA LEU A 299 -20.43 -4.62 3.23
C LEU A 299 -20.53 -6.14 2.98
N PRO A 300 -19.64 -6.95 3.55
CA PRO A 300 -19.77 -8.40 3.47
C PRO A 300 -21.02 -8.85 4.22
N GLU A 301 -21.68 -9.91 3.74
CA GLU A 301 -22.93 -10.43 4.33
C GLU A 301 -22.80 -10.76 5.82
N ASN A 302 -21.60 -11.20 6.24
CA ASN A 302 -21.35 -11.57 7.61
C ASN A 302 -20.89 -10.41 8.50
N TYR A 303 -20.89 -9.16 8.03
CA TYR A 303 -20.51 -8.00 8.84
C TYR A 303 -21.53 -7.73 9.97
N ILE A 304 -21.04 -7.48 11.17
CA ILE A 304 -21.85 -7.18 12.35
C ILE A 304 -21.42 -5.81 12.87
N SER A 305 -22.32 -4.82 12.76
CA SER A 305 -22.10 -3.49 13.34
C SER A 305 -22.24 -3.59 14.85
N LYS A 306 -21.32 -2.94 15.57
CA LYS A 306 -21.57 -2.51 16.95
C LYS A 306 -22.17 -1.13 16.98
#